data_AF-A0A2E6AJ34-F1
#
_entry.id   AF-A0A2E6AJ34-F1
#
_cell.length_a   1.000
_cell.length_b   1.000
_cell.length_c   1.000
_cell.angle_alpha   90.00
_cell.angle_beta   90.00
_cell.angle_gamma   90.00
#
_symmetry.space_group_name_H-M   'P 1'
#
loop_
_entity.id
_entity.type
_entity.pdbx_description
1 polymer ?
#
loop_
_entity_poly.entity_id
_entity_poly.type
_entity_poly.pdbx_seq_one_letter_code
_entity_poly.pdbx_strand_id
1 'polypeptide(L)'
;MNARSRCQRRRRHRRGAAVVEFAITTPIVFMFFVGIIILAQASLLRDTAQHAAYEGARAVIMPGADVEMAEAASSAILATVGAQAANIDVQPDNLTTSTPEVTVTVALPMDANLWLHAPWLPDSWLVEESITLRREVE
;
A
#
# COMPACT_ATOMS: atom_id res chain seq x y z
N MET A 1 6.80 63.89 16.43
CA MET A 1 6.00 62.67 16.72
C MET A 1 5.81 61.72 15.52
N ASN A 2 6.65 61.73 14.46
CA ASN A 2 6.35 61.02 13.18
C ASN A 2 7.13 59.70 12.94
N ALA A 3 8.02 59.29 13.84
CA ALA A 3 8.84 58.09 13.66
C ALA A 3 8.08 56.77 13.98
N ARG A 4 7.15 56.82 14.94
CA ARG A 4 6.39 55.63 15.38
C ARG A 4 5.44 55.10 14.29
N SER A 5 4.82 55.98 13.51
CA SER A 5 3.89 55.62 12.43
C SER A 5 4.58 54.96 11.23
N ARG A 6 5.80 55.39 10.85
CA ARG A 6 6.58 54.74 9.77
C ARG A 6 7.05 53.34 10.14
N CYS A 7 7.52 53.13 11.38
CA CYS A 7 7.94 51.81 11.86
C CYS A 7 6.76 50.83 11.96
N GLN A 8 5.57 51.28 12.39
CA GLN A 8 4.36 50.44 12.41
C GLN A 8 3.91 50.04 11.00
N ARG A 9 3.93 50.96 10.03
CA ARG A 9 3.57 50.65 8.64
C ARG A 9 4.53 49.64 8.00
N ARG A 10 5.84 49.78 8.26
CA ARG A 10 6.87 48.83 7.79
C ARG A 10 6.75 47.44 8.43
N ARG A 11 6.41 47.36 9.71
CA ARG A 11 6.12 46.08 10.41
C ARG A 11 4.84 45.41 9.88
N ARG A 12 3.77 46.16 9.61
CA ARG A 12 2.54 45.63 8.99
C ARG A 12 2.80 45.10 7.57
N HIS A 13 3.60 45.81 6.76
CA HIS A 13 3.96 45.37 5.42
C HIS A 13 4.76 44.06 5.41
N ARG A 14 5.71 43.89 6.34
CA ARG A 14 6.47 42.64 6.50
C ARG A 14 5.61 41.46 6.97
N ARG A 15 4.60 41.73 7.81
CA ARG A 15 3.63 40.70 8.23
C ARG A 15 2.76 40.22 7.07
N GLY A 16 2.33 41.13 6.18
CA GLY A 16 1.57 40.75 4.98
C GLY A 16 2.37 39.86 4.03
N ALA A 17 3.64 40.21 3.77
CA ALA A 17 4.53 39.40 2.93
C ALA A 17 4.75 37.99 3.52
N ALA A 18 5.04 37.89 4.82
CA ALA A 18 5.24 36.60 5.49
C ALA A 18 3.99 35.69 5.43
N VAL A 19 2.78 36.26 5.48
CA VAL A 19 1.53 35.51 5.33
C VAL A 19 1.38 34.94 3.92
N VAL A 20 1.75 35.73 2.89
CA VAL A 20 1.70 35.27 1.49
C VAL A 20 2.76 34.20 1.22
N GLU A 21 3.97 34.39 1.72
CA GLU A 21 5.04 33.38 1.62
C GLU A 21 4.60 32.05 2.24
N PHE A 22 4.05 32.08 3.46
CA PHE A 22 3.51 30.89 4.11
C PHE A 22 2.34 30.26 3.33
N ALA A 23 1.44 31.08 2.78
CA ALA A 23 0.30 30.57 2.01
C ALA A 23 0.72 29.82 0.74
N ILE A 24 1.87 30.16 0.15
CA ILE A 24 2.39 29.48 -1.04
C ILE A 24 3.25 28.26 -0.67
N THR A 25 4.08 28.36 0.37
CA THR A 25 4.98 27.26 0.75
C THR A 25 4.25 26.11 1.45
N THR A 26 3.27 26.41 2.31
CA THR A 26 2.58 25.40 3.11
C THR A 26 1.88 24.32 2.27
N PRO A 27 1.09 24.66 1.23
CA PRO A 27 0.47 23.64 0.36
C PRO A 27 1.48 22.70 -0.30
N ILE A 28 2.64 23.21 -0.71
CA ILE A 28 3.71 22.41 -1.33
C ILE A 28 4.26 21.40 -0.31
N VAL A 29 4.52 21.85 0.92
CA VAL A 29 4.99 20.98 2.00
C VAL A 29 3.95 19.91 2.35
N PHE A 30 2.67 20.27 2.43
CA PHE A 30 1.60 19.30 2.65
C PHE A 30 1.46 18.29 1.51
N MET A 31 1.66 18.72 0.26
CA MET A 31 1.68 17.81 -0.89
C MET A 31 2.78 16.75 -0.74
N PHE A 32 3.97 17.12 -0.27
CA PHE A 32 5.03 16.15 0.02
C PHE A 32 4.67 15.19 1.15
N PHE A 33 4.08 15.69 2.25
CA PHE A 33 3.64 14.81 3.34
C PHE A 33 2.58 13.80 2.88
N VAL A 34 1.57 14.27 2.14
CA VAL A 34 0.53 13.41 1.55
C VAL A 34 1.16 12.38 0.61
N GLY A 35 2.07 12.81 -0.27
CA GLY A 35 2.76 11.91 -1.19
C GLY A 35 3.56 10.82 -0.47
N ILE A 36 4.32 11.19 0.57
CA ILE A 36 5.09 10.23 1.38
C ILE A 36 4.16 9.23 2.08
N ILE A 37 3.04 9.68 2.64
CA ILE A 37 2.08 8.79 3.30
C ILE A 37 1.49 7.78 2.31
N ILE A 38 1.07 8.24 1.13
CA ILE A 38 0.52 7.37 0.08
C ILE A 38 1.56 6.34 -0.38
N LEU A 39 2.81 6.76 -0.59
CA LEU A 39 3.89 5.85 -0.99
C LEU A 39 4.24 4.85 0.11
N ALA A 40 4.31 5.29 1.36
CA ALA A 40 4.57 4.40 2.49
C ALA A 40 3.48 3.34 2.64
N GLN A 41 2.22 3.73 2.44
CA GLN A 41 1.10 2.79 2.46
C GLN A 41 1.17 1.80 1.28
N ALA A 42 1.49 2.28 0.07
CA ALA A 42 1.66 1.41 -1.10
C ALA A 42 2.77 0.38 -0.88
N SER A 43 3.90 0.79 -0.30
CA SER A 43 4.99 -0.12 0.09
C SER A 43 4.54 -1.14 1.13
N LEU A 44 3.83 -0.70 2.17
CA LEU A 44 3.30 -1.61 3.19
C LEU A 44 2.37 -2.68 2.59
N LEU A 45 1.45 -2.28 1.71
CA LEU A 45 0.52 -3.22 1.04
C LEU A 45 1.27 -4.20 0.15
N ARG A 46 2.30 -3.74 -0.58
CA ARG A 46 3.15 -4.60 -1.40
C ARG A 46 3.89 -5.64 -0.57
N ASP A 47 4.60 -5.21 0.47
CA ASP A 47 5.34 -6.11 1.35
C ASP A 47 4.41 -7.12 2.03
N THR A 48 3.20 -6.68 2.39
CA THR A 48 2.19 -7.57 2.99
C THR A 48 1.64 -8.58 1.96
N ALA A 49 1.40 -8.16 0.72
CA ALA A 49 0.98 -9.06 -0.36
C ALA A 49 2.04 -10.11 -0.65
N GLN A 50 3.33 -9.72 -0.67
CA GLN A 50 4.44 -10.66 -0.81
C GLN A 50 4.49 -11.68 0.33
N HIS A 51 4.38 -11.22 1.58
CA HIS A 51 4.34 -12.15 2.73
C HIS A 51 3.10 -13.05 2.71
N ALA A 52 1.94 -12.53 2.30
CA ALA A 52 0.71 -13.32 2.18
C ALA A 52 0.87 -14.42 1.12
N ALA A 53 1.37 -14.07 -0.08
CA ALA A 53 1.66 -15.04 -1.14
C ALA A 53 2.65 -16.11 -0.67
N TYR A 54 3.67 -15.72 0.09
CA TYR A 54 4.68 -16.64 0.61
C TYR A 54 4.10 -17.63 1.61
N GLU A 55 3.34 -17.15 2.61
CA GLU A 55 2.70 -18.02 3.60
C GLU A 55 1.60 -18.89 2.97
N GLY A 56 0.87 -18.36 1.99
CA GLY A 56 -0.06 -19.14 1.17
C GLY A 56 0.64 -20.29 0.47
N ALA A 57 1.72 -20.01 -0.28
CA ALA A 57 2.48 -21.02 -1.01
C ALA A 57 3.13 -22.06 -0.05
N ARG A 58 3.59 -21.60 1.11
CA ARG A 58 4.16 -22.47 2.14
C ARG A 58 3.13 -23.38 2.80
N ALA A 59 1.89 -22.94 2.96
CA ALA A 59 0.82 -23.78 3.51
C ALA A 59 0.49 -24.96 2.59
N VAL A 60 0.62 -24.78 1.27
CA VAL A 60 0.24 -25.79 0.27
C VAL A 60 1.38 -26.65 -0.27
N ILE A 61 2.62 -26.40 0.18
CA ILE A 61 3.77 -27.23 -0.19
C ILE A 61 3.70 -28.64 0.45
N MET A 62 2.92 -28.81 1.52
CA MET A 62 2.81 -30.09 2.23
C MET A 62 1.90 -31.07 1.49
N PRO A 63 2.23 -32.37 1.46
CA PRO A 63 1.35 -33.39 0.90
C PRO A 63 -0.02 -33.42 1.59
N GLY A 64 -1.10 -33.32 0.79
CA GLY A 64 -2.47 -33.32 1.29
C GLY A 64 -3.04 -31.94 1.62
N ALA A 65 -2.28 -30.86 1.40
CA ALA A 65 -2.81 -29.51 1.49
C ALA A 65 -3.66 -29.14 0.26
N ASP A 66 -4.67 -28.30 0.49
CA ASP A 66 -5.65 -27.87 -0.50
C ASP A 66 -5.58 -26.35 -0.75
N VAL A 67 -6.17 -25.87 -1.84
CA VAL A 67 -6.18 -24.45 -2.23
C VAL A 67 -6.80 -23.58 -1.13
N GLU A 68 -7.86 -24.05 -0.47
CA GLU A 68 -8.50 -23.34 0.64
C GLU A 68 -7.53 -23.05 1.80
N MET A 69 -6.51 -23.92 2.01
CA MET A 69 -5.48 -23.68 3.03
C MET A 69 -4.54 -22.53 2.63
N ALA A 70 -4.18 -22.39 1.35
CA ALA A 70 -3.40 -21.25 0.86
C ALA A 70 -4.19 -19.95 0.98
N GLU A 71 -5.48 -19.97 0.62
CA GLU A 71 -6.36 -18.80 0.74
C GLU A 71 -6.52 -18.39 2.20
N ALA A 72 -6.75 -19.33 3.11
CA ALA A 72 -6.89 -19.06 4.54
C ALA A 72 -5.58 -18.48 5.13
N ALA A 73 -4.43 -19.06 4.79
CA ALA A 73 -3.12 -18.57 5.26
C ALA A 73 -2.81 -17.16 4.72
N SER A 74 -3.05 -16.93 3.43
CA SER A 74 -2.84 -15.61 2.80
C SER A 74 -3.78 -14.56 3.39
N SER A 75 -5.07 -14.91 3.55
CA SER A 75 -6.09 -14.05 4.15
C SER A 75 -5.77 -13.69 5.60
N ALA A 76 -5.24 -14.62 6.39
CA ALA A 76 -4.82 -14.33 7.76
C ALA A 76 -3.72 -13.25 7.82
N ILE A 77 -2.76 -13.26 6.90
CA ILE A 77 -1.73 -12.22 6.80
C ILE A 77 -2.35 -10.89 6.36
N LEU A 78 -3.19 -10.89 5.32
CA LEU A 78 -3.85 -9.69 4.81
C LEU A 78 -4.78 -9.04 5.85
N ALA A 79 -5.41 -9.84 6.70
CA ALA A 79 -6.25 -9.36 7.80
C ALA A 79 -5.46 -8.57 8.86
N THR A 80 -4.15 -8.83 9.02
CA THR A 80 -3.31 -8.10 10.01
C THR A 80 -3.18 -6.61 9.69
N VAL A 81 -3.21 -6.25 8.40
CA VAL A 81 -3.16 -4.86 7.93
C VAL A 81 -4.55 -4.33 7.56
N GLY A 82 -5.60 -5.14 7.71
CA GLY A 82 -6.98 -4.80 7.37
C GLY A 82 -7.22 -4.64 5.87
N ALA A 83 -6.45 -5.34 5.03
CA ALA A 83 -6.59 -5.24 3.58
C ALA A 83 -7.99 -5.65 3.11
N GLN A 84 -8.55 -4.88 2.18
CA GLN A 84 -9.88 -5.04 1.61
C GLN A 84 -9.80 -5.48 0.15
N ALA A 85 -10.84 -6.18 -0.31
CA ALA A 85 -11.00 -6.59 -1.72
C ALA A 85 -9.77 -7.32 -2.30
N ALA A 86 -9.09 -8.11 -1.48
CA ALA A 86 -7.97 -8.91 -1.92
C ALA A 86 -8.42 -10.05 -2.84
N ASN A 87 -7.71 -10.23 -3.95
CA ASN A 87 -7.86 -11.38 -4.83
C ASN A 87 -6.65 -12.30 -4.64
N ILE A 88 -6.89 -13.53 -4.22
CA ILE A 88 -5.86 -14.56 -4.03
C ILE A 88 -6.12 -15.60 -5.11
N ASP A 89 -5.13 -15.83 -5.97
CA ASP A 89 -5.17 -16.84 -7.03
C ASP A 89 -4.08 -17.88 -6.76
N VAL A 90 -4.45 -19.16 -6.78
CA VAL A 90 -3.54 -20.26 -6.49
C VAL A 90 -3.51 -21.18 -7.70
N GLN A 91 -2.36 -21.24 -8.36
CA GLN A 91 -2.16 -22.07 -9.53
C GLN A 91 -1.19 -23.22 -9.24
N PRO A 92 -1.50 -24.44 -9.67
CA PRO A 92 -2.74 -24.87 -10.33
C PRO A 92 -3.90 -25.10 -9.36
N ASP A 93 -5.14 -24.86 -9.82
CA ASP A 93 -6.40 -24.96 -9.05
C ASP A 93 -6.63 -26.34 -8.40
N ASN A 94 -5.96 -27.38 -8.89
CA ASN A 94 -6.03 -28.73 -8.35
C ASN A 94 -4.64 -29.18 -7.89
N LEU A 95 -4.44 -29.16 -6.58
CA LEU A 95 -3.20 -29.59 -5.95
C LEU A 95 -3.20 -31.11 -5.77
N THR A 96 -2.59 -31.82 -6.72
CA THR A 96 -2.38 -33.27 -6.61
C THR A 96 -0.98 -33.58 -6.07
N THR A 97 -0.74 -34.82 -5.65
CA THR A 97 0.61 -35.27 -5.25
C THR A 97 1.65 -35.20 -6.37
N SER A 98 1.22 -35.08 -7.63
CA SER A 98 2.09 -34.94 -8.79
C SER A 98 2.38 -33.49 -9.18
N THR A 99 1.79 -32.50 -8.49
CA THR A 99 1.98 -31.08 -8.84
C THR A 99 3.38 -30.64 -8.39
N PRO A 100 4.30 -30.29 -9.31
CA PRO A 100 5.69 -30.02 -8.97
C PRO A 100 5.92 -28.60 -8.44
N GLU A 101 5.06 -27.65 -8.80
CA GLU A 101 5.20 -26.23 -8.45
C GLU A 101 3.82 -25.65 -8.13
N VAL A 102 3.79 -24.75 -7.15
CA VAL A 102 2.60 -23.99 -6.75
C VAL A 102 2.94 -22.52 -6.79
N THR A 103 2.12 -21.77 -7.52
CA THR A 103 2.21 -20.31 -7.63
C THR A 103 1.02 -19.70 -6.89
N VAL A 104 1.30 -18.83 -5.94
CA VAL A 104 0.28 -18.04 -5.25
C VAL A 104 0.46 -16.59 -5.64
N THR A 105 -0.59 -16.01 -6.19
CA THR A 105 -0.66 -14.61 -6.60
C THR A 105 -1.66 -13.88 -5.71
N VAL A 106 -1.22 -12.76 -5.14
CA VAL A 106 -2.05 -11.90 -4.31
C VAL A 106 -2.14 -10.53 -4.98
N ALA A 107 -3.36 -10.11 -5.29
CA ALA A 107 -3.66 -8.82 -5.89
C ALA A 107 -4.50 -7.97 -4.94
N LEU A 108 -4.04 -6.75 -4.69
CA LEU A 108 -4.68 -5.76 -3.82
C LEU A 108 -5.02 -4.49 -4.63
N PRO A 109 -6.31 -4.13 -4.73
CA PRO A 109 -6.72 -2.88 -5.35
C PRO A 109 -6.43 -1.71 -4.38
N MET A 110 -5.62 -0.74 -4.81
CA MET A 110 -5.18 0.36 -3.96
C MET A 110 -6.32 1.32 -3.60
N ASP A 111 -7.28 1.55 -4.51
CA ASP A 111 -8.45 2.39 -4.29
C ASP A 111 -9.29 1.94 -3.09
N ALA A 112 -9.41 0.63 -2.87
CA ALA A 112 -10.11 0.06 -1.71
C ALA A 112 -9.29 0.06 -0.41
N ASN A 113 -7.97 0.26 -0.50
CA ASN A 113 -7.04 0.08 0.62
C ASN A 113 -6.34 1.37 1.06
N LEU A 114 -6.39 2.44 0.26
CA LEU A 114 -5.82 3.74 0.59
C LEU A 114 -6.64 4.45 1.67
N TRP A 115 -5.96 5.01 2.67
CA TRP A 115 -6.65 5.80 3.72
C TRP A 115 -6.97 7.22 3.28
N LEU A 116 -6.21 7.73 2.32
CA LEU A 116 -6.36 9.08 1.79
C LEU A 116 -6.64 9.00 0.30
N HIS A 117 -7.90 9.23 -0.07
CA HIS A 117 -8.31 9.33 -1.46
C HIS A 117 -7.92 10.69 -2.00
N ALA A 118 -7.10 10.68 -3.05
CA ALA A 118 -6.68 11.88 -3.74
C ALA A 118 -7.25 11.87 -5.17
N PRO A 119 -7.91 12.95 -5.64
CA PRO A 119 -8.54 13.00 -6.97
C PRO A 119 -7.57 12.82 -8.15
N TRP A 120 -6.27 12.95 -7.91
CA TRP A 120 -5.22 12.81 -8.91
C TRP A 120 -4.61 11.40 -8.95
N LEU A 121 -5.00 10.50 -8.04
CA LEU A 121 -4.60 9.10 -8.11
C LEU A 121 -5.48 8.35 -9.12
N PRO A 122 -4.90 7.39 -9.86
CA PRO A 122 -5.68 6.55 -10.76
C PRO A 122 -6.59 5.59 -9.99
N ASP A 123 -7.82 5.43 -10.45
CA ASP A 123 -8.83 4.57 -9.82
C ASP A 123 -8.50 3.07 -9.90
N SER A 124 -7.65 2.65 -10.85
CA SER A 124 -7.37 1.23 -11.14
C SER A 124 -5.96 0.79 -10.75
N TRP A 125 -5.36 1.40 -9.72
CA TRP A 125 -4.02 1.00 -9.30
C TRP A 125 -4.07 -0.34 -8.54
N LEU A 126 -3.51 -1.38 -9.15
CA LEU A 126 -3.41 -2.72 -8.58
C LEU A 126 -1.98 -2.98 -8.07
N VAL A 127 -1.86 -3.55 -6.88
CA VAL A 127 -0.60 -4.14 -6.37
C VAL A 127 -0.74 -5.65 -6.49
N GLU A 128 0.00 -6.24 -7.43
CA GLU A 128 0.01 -7.67 -7.68
C GLU A 128 1.40 -8.23 -7.36
N GLU A 129 1.43 -9.30 -6.57
CA GLU A 129 2.65 -9.99 -6.16
C GLU A 129 2.42 -11.50 -6.30
N SER A 130 3.38 -12.19 -6.90
CA SER A 130 3.29 -13.62 -7.17
C SER A 130 4.54 -14.35 -6.70
N ILE A 131 4.34 -15.49 -6.03
CA ILE A 131 5.41 -16.32 -5.52
C ILE A 131 5.17 -17.76 -5.97
N THR A 132 6.19 -18.35 -6.61
CA THR A 132 6.20 -19.76 -7.00
C THR A 132 7.14 -20.54 -6.09
N LEU A 133 6.63 -21.60 -5.47
CA LEU A 133 7.42 -22.56 -4.71
C LEU A 133 7.36 -23.94 -5.35
N ARG A 134 8.49 -24.64 -5.35
CA ARG A 134 8.58 -26.02 -5.80
C ARG A 134 8.18 -26.97 -4.69
N ARG A 135 7.30 -27.92 -4.99
CA ARG A 135 6.85 -28.97 -4.08
C ARG A 135 7.86 -30.13 -4.07
N GLU A 136 8.17 -30.62 -2.88
CA GLU A 136 8.95 -31.85 -2.70
C GLU A 136 8.06 -33.02 -3.16
N VAL A 137 8.39 -33.62 -4.30
CA VAL A 137 7.71 -34.81 -4.83
C VAL A 137 8.61 -36.00 -4.50
N GLU A 138 8.10 -36.93 -3.69
CA GLU A 138 8.79 -38.19 -3.33
C GLU A 138 8.58 -39.26 -4.41
#